data_AF-A0A1I8BQJ8-F1
#
_entry.id   AF-A0A1I8BQJ8-F1
#
_cell.length_a   1.000
_cell.length_b   1.000
_cell.length_c   1.000
_cell.angle_alpha   90.00
_cell.angle_beta   90.00
_cell.angle_gamma   90.00
#
_symmetry.space_group_name_H-M   'P 1'
#
loop_
_entity.id
_entity.type
_entity.pdbx_description
1 polymer ?
#
loop_
_entity_poly.entity_id
_entity_poly.type
_entity_poly.pdbx_seq_one_letter_code
_entity_poly.pdbx_strand_id
1 'polypeptide(L)'
;MSNSFYVCLLSNTTDYPDNQPNKFRVHLPKPLYFSGDWVCGLHSISYPYSWPSTIGTLDEQWIDIHCTDFRGKAKIIRVPVPRGSHNKPEDLLQFLISTLQHQS
;
A
#
# COMPACT_ATOMS: atom_id res chain seq x y z
N MET A 1 20.05 -28.47 -15.11
CA MET A 1 18.80 -28.05 -14.45
C MET A 1 19.14 -26.85 -13.59
N SER A 2 18.42 -25.73 -13.67
CA SER A 2 18.67 -24.61 -12.77
C SER A 2 18.17 -25.01 -11.37
N ASN A 3 19.07 -25.04 -10.38
CA ASN A 3 18.74 -25.29 -8.98
C ASN A 3 18.10 -24.05 -8.32
N SER A 4 17.21 -23.37 -9.03
CA SER A 4 16.52 -22.18 -8.57
C SER A 4 15.02 -22.41 -8.71
N PHE A 5 14.29 -22.16 -7.63
CA PHE A 5 12.84 -22.25 -7.60
C PHE A 5 12.28 -21.05 -6.83
N TYR A 6 11.00 -20.77 -7.07
CA TYR A 6 10.27 -19.72 -6.38
C TYR A 6 9.20 -20.35 -5.49
N VAL A 7 9.02 -19.76 -4.31
CA VAL A 7 7.91 -20.09 -3.41
C VAL A 7 7.06 -18.84 -3.25
N CYS A 8 5.78 -18.96 -3.59
CA CYS A 8 4.81 -17.91 -3.31
C CYS A 8 4.26 -18.12 -1.89
N LEU A 9 4.40 -17.10 -1.04
CA LEU A 9 3.88 -17.10 0.33
C LEU A 9 2.74 -16.09 0.39
N LEU A 10 1.50 -16.58 0.50
CA LEU A 10 0.34 -15.72 0.65
C LEU A 10 0.19 -15.30 2.12
N SER A 11 -0.12 -14.03 2.36
CA SER A 11 -0.31 -13.48 3.72
C SER A 11 -1.70 -13.76 4.30
N ASN A 12 -2.64 -14.27 3.51
CA ASN A 12 -4.04 -14.52 3.90
C ASN A 12 -4.25 -15.90 4.56
N THR A 13 -3.24 -16.43 5.24
CA THR A 13 -3.33 -17.72 5.94
C THR A 13 -4.02 -17.60 7.28
N THR A 14 -4.93 -18.52 7.59
CA THR A 14 -5.66 -18.58 8.86
C THR A 14 -4.87 -19.23 10.00
N ASP A 15 -3.78 -19.91 9.69
CA ASP A 15 -3.05 -20.77 10.64
C ASP A 15 -2.26 -19.98 11.70
N TYR A 16 -1.98 -18.70 11.44
CA TYR A 16 -1.16 -17.82 12.28
C TYR A 16 -1.91 -16.51 12.55
N PRO A 17 -2.81 -16.47 13.54
CA PRO A 17 -3.67 -15.30 13.82
C PRO A 17 -2.89 -14.10 14.37
N ASP A 18 -1.67 -14.30 14.85
CA ASP A 18 -0.76 -13.28 15.38
C ASP A 18 0.13 -12.63 14.31
N ASN A 19 -0.01 -13.01 13.04
CA ASN A 19 0.73 -12.42 11.93
C ASN A 19 0.57 -10.90 11.87
N GLN A 20 1.70 -10.21 11.72
CA GLN A 20 1.77 -8.77 11.50
C GLN A 20 2.36 -8.47 10.11
N PRO A 21 2.06 -7.31 9.50
CA PRO A 21 2.61 -6.95 8.18
C PRO A 21 4.14 -6.98 8.08
N ASN A 22 4.84 -6.73 9.19
CA ASN A 22 6.30 -6.75 9.31
C ASN A 22 6.87 -8.03 9.95
N LYS A 23 6.00 -8.96 10.37
CA LYS A 23 6.38 -10.21 11.03
C LYS A 23 5.29 -11.24 10.78
N PHE A 24 5.46 -12.03 9.72
CA PHE A 24 4.48 -13.02 9.31
C PHE A 24 5.10 -14.40 9.14
N ARG A 25 4.29 -15.43 9.36
CA ARG A 25 4.61 -16.83 9.16
C ARG A 25 3.54 -17.47 8.29
N VAL A 26 3.95 -18.39 7.43
CA VAL A 26 3.07 -19.11 6.50
C VAL A 26 3.46 -20.59 6.53
N HIS A 27 2.46 -21.47 6.45
CA HIS A 27 2.69 -22.90 6.30
C HIS A 27 2.90 -23.21 4.82
N LEU A 28 3.99 -23.89 4.49
CA LEU A 28 4.22 -24.36 3.11
C LEU A 28 3.29 -25.55 2.79
N PRO A 29 2.75 -25.66 1.56
CA PRO A 29 1.90 -26.79 1.17
C PRO A 29 2.57 -28.17 1.31
N LYS A 30 3.91 -28.20 1.21
CA LYS A 30 4.73 -29.41 1.35
C LYS A 30 6.06 -29.07 2.03
N PRO A 31 6.64 -29.99 2.81
CA PRO A 31 8.00 -29.85 3.31
C PRO A 31 8.99 -29.74 2.15
N LEU A 32 9.93 -28.80 2.26
CA LEU A 32 11.05 -28.68 1.33
C LEU A 32 12.29 -29.25 2.00
N TYR A 33 13.01 -30.10 1.27
CA TYR A 33 14.25 -30.70 1.72
C TYR A 33 15.41 -30.08 0.96
N PHE A 34 16.36 -29.51 1.71
CA PHE A 34 17.53 -28.85 1.17
C PHE A 34 18.76 -29.69 1.45
N SER A 35 19.56 -29.96 0.41
CA SER A 35 20.90 -30.54 0.54
C SER A 35 21.94 -29.53 0.07
N GLY A 36 23.00 -29.33 0.85
CA GLY A 36 24.02 -28.31 0.60
C GLY A 36 23.61 -26.91 1.06
N ASP A 37 24.36 -25.89 0.60
CA ASP A 37 24.15 -24.50 0.99
C ASP A 37 23.13 -23.82 0.06
N TRP A 38 22.08 -23.26 0.66
CA TRP A 38 21.03 -22.54 -0.05
C TRP A 38 20.94 -21.10 0.45
N VAL A 39 20.75 -20.18 -0.48
CA VAL A 39 20.47 -18.77 -0.19
C VAL A 39 19.04 -18.47 -0.58
N CYS A 40 18.27 -17.91 0.36
CA CYS A 40 16.94 -17.40 0.08
C CYS A 40 17.01 -15.88 -0.12
N GLY A 41 16.42 -15.40 -1.22
CA GLY A 41 16.23 -13.98 -1.48
C GLY A 41 14.75 -13.66 -1.62
N LEU A 42 14.33 -12.51 -1.09
CA LEU A 42 12.99 -11.99 -1.36
C LEU A 42 12.97 -11.45 -2.79
N HIS A 43 12.17 -12.06 -3.66
CA HIS A 43 12.04 -11.60 -5.04
C HIS A 43 11.05 -10.44 -5.19
N SER A 44 9.89 -10.52 -4.53
CA SER A 44 8.84 -9.50 -4.60
C SER A 44 7.93 -9.60 -3.38
N ILE A 45 7.38 -8.45 -2.96
CA ILE A 45 6.35 -8.36 -1.93
C ILE A 45 5.21 -7.49 -2.45
N SER A 46 3.97 -7.97 -2.29
CA SER A 46 2.77 -7.25 -2.68
C SER A 46 1.96 -6.94 -1.42
N TYR A 47 1.80 -5.66 -1.11
CA TYR A 47 0.99 -5.22 0.01
C TYR A 47 -0.39 -4.81 -0.51
N PRO A 48 -1.50 -5.34 0.04
CA PRO A 48 -2.85 -5.01 -0.43
C PRO A 48 -3.22 -3.53 -0.21
N TYR A 49 -2.49 -2.84 0.66
CA TYR A 49 -2.69 -1.43 1.02
C TYR A 49 -1.49 -0.56 0.66
N SER A 50 -0.83 -0.81 -0.47
CA SER A 50 0.13 0.15 -1.01
C SER A 50 -0.59 1.33 -1.68
N TRP A 51 -1.45 2.04 -0.94
CA TRP A 51 -1.35 3.49 -1.06
C TRP A 51 0.04 3.77 -0.54
N PRO A 52 0.92 4.45 -1.31
CA PRO A 52 2.24 4.75 -0.81
C PRO A 52 2.01 5.29 0.59
N SER A 53 2.57 4.62 1.59
CA SER A 53 2.60 5.09 2.97
C SER A 53 3.40 6.39 3.07
N THR A 54 3.64 7.05 1.93
CA THR A 54 4.28 8.32 1.74
C THR A 54 3.34 9.46 1.38
N ILE A 55 2.06 9.20 1.00
CA ILE A 55 1.05 10.26 0.84
C ILE A 55 0.84 10.90 2.21
N GLY A 56 1.34 12.13 2.39
CA GLY A 56 1.32 12.85 3.66
C GLY A 56 2.44 12.50 4.65
N THR A 57 3.51 11.81 4.26
CA THR A 57 4.69 11.61 5.16
C THR A 57 5.80 12.63 4.98
N LEU A 58 5.82 13.32 3.85
CA LEU A 58 6.75 14.41 3.60
C LEU A 58 6.04 15.73 3.94
N ASP A 59 6.82 16.70 4.40
CA ASP A 59 6.30 17.95 4.96
C ASP A 59 5.54 18.82 3.95
N GLU A 60 5.65 18.55 2.65
CA GLU A 60 5.02 19.35 1.60
C GLU A 60 4.61 18.51 0.39
N GLN A 61 3.43 17.87 0.46
CA GLN A 61 2.81 17.22 -0.69
C GLN A 61 1.50 17.92 -1.06
N TRP A 62 1.21 17.97 -2.36
CA TRP A 62 0.08 18.69 -2.92
C TRP A 62 -0.63 17.84 -3.97
N ILE A 63 -1.95 17.94 -4.05
CA ILE A 63 -2.77 17.42 -5.16
C ILE A 63 -3.23 18.61 -5.99
N ASP A 64 -2.87 18.62 -7.27
CA ASP A 64 -3.39 19.58 -8.24
C ASP A 64 -4.61 18.96 -8.95
N ILE A 65 -5.79 19.50 -8.67
CA ILE A 65 -7.06 19.06 -9.26
C ILE A 65 -7.35 19.96 -10.46
N HIS A 66 -7.24 19.38 -11.66
CA HIS A 66 -7.62 20.03 -12.91
C HIS A 66 -9.12 19.82 -13.13
N CYS A 67 -9.91 20.87 -12.97
CA CYS A 67 -11.34 20.84 -13.21
C CYS A 67 -11.74 21.87 -14.27
N THR A 68 -12.75 21.53 -15.06
CA THR A 68 -13.36 22.45 -16.02
C THR A 68 -14.70 22.85 -15.45
N ASP A 69 -14.94 24.15 -15.29
CA ASP A 69 -16.24 24.61 -14.83
C ASP A 69 -17.34 24.33 -15.88
N PHE A 70 -18.59 24.52 -15.47
CA PHE A 70 -19.76 24.34 -16.34
C PHE A 70 -19.79 25.31 -17.53
N ARG A 71 -18.89 26.30 -17.59
CA ARG A 71 -18.73 27.27 -18.67
C ARG A 71 -17.51 26.96 -19.55
N GLY A 72 -16.85 25.82 -19.34
CA GLY A 72 -15.68 25.40 -20.12
C GLY A 72 -14.35 26.02 -19.68
N LYS A 73 -14.30 26.76 -18.58
CA LYS A 73 -13.07 27.38 -18.07
C LYS A 73 -12.29 26.38 -17.24
N ALA A 74 -11.02 26.17 -17.61
CA ALA A 74 -10.09 25.38 -16.80
C ALA A 74 -9.76 26.10 -15.49
N LYS A 75 -9.86 25.37 -14.38
CA LYS A 75 -9.48 25.77 -13.03
C LYS A 75 -8.56 24.70 -12.47
N ILE A 76 -7.47 25.14 -11.84
CA ILE A 76 -6.57 24.27 -11.09
C ILE A 76 -6.78 24.59 -9.61
N ILE A 77 -7.11 23.57 -8.82
CA ILE A 77 -7.24 23.67 -7.36
C ILE A 77 -6.09 22.89 -6.76
N ARG A 78 -5.21 23.59 -6.04
CA ARG A 78 -4.11 22.98 -5.32
C ARG A 78 -4.51 22.74 -3.87
N VAL A 79 -4.44 21.49 -3.43
CA VAL A 79 -4.85 21.07 -2.09
C VAL A 79 -3.65 20.43 -1.40
N PRO A 80 -3.27 20.85 -0.18
CA PRO A 80 -2.22 20.17 0.57
C PRO A 80 -2.68 18.74 0.91
N VAL A 81 -1.78 17.77 0.76
CA VAL A 81 -2.00 16.41 1.25
C VAL A 81 -1.71 16.42 2.74
N PRO A 82 -2.72 16.33 3.61
CA PRO A 82 -2.48 16.34 5.04
C PRO A 82 -1.85 15.01 5.46
N ARG A 83 -1.10 15.02 6.57
CA ARG A 83 -0.43 13.82 7.07
C ARG A 83 -1.46 12.78 7.50
N GLY A 84 -1.42 11.58 6.93
CA GLY A 84 -2.35 10.51 7.31
C GLY A 84 -2.13 9.21 6.53
N SER A 85 -2.51 8.09 7.15
CA SER A 85 -2.59 6.78 6.49
C SER A 85 -4.01 6.25 6.69
N HIS A 86 -4.68 5.92 5.61
CA HIS A 86 -6.07 5.43 5.64
C HIS A 86 -6.11 4.00 5.10
N ASN A 87 -6.65 3.09 5.91
CA ASN A 87 -6.74 1.67 5.57
C ASN A 87 -8.10 1.29 4.95
N LYS A 88 -9.07 2.21 4.98
CA LYS A 88 -10.41 2.05 4.42
C LYS A 88 -10.75 3.21 3.47
N PRO A 89 -11.41 2.95 2.34
CA PRO A 89 -11.85 4.00 1.41
C PRO A 89 -12.75 5.05 2.08
N GLU A 90 -13.58 4.67 3.04
CA GLU A 90 -14.49 5.55 3.75
C GLU A 90 -13.75 6.58 4.61
N ASP A 91 -12.67 6.15 5.27
CA ASP A 91 -11.83 7.01 6.10
C ASP A 91 -11.10 8.05 5.24
N LEU A 92 -10.63 7.64 4.06
CA LEU A 92 -10.03 8.54 3.07
C LEU A 92 -11.06 9.57 2.56
N LEU A 93 -12.29 9.14 2.27
CA LEU A 93 -13.36 10.01 1.79
C LEU A 93 -13.72 11.08 2.83
N GLN A 94 -13.94 10.70 4.08
CA GLN A 94 -14.24 11.63 5.17
C GLN A 94 -13.12 12.64 5.40
N PHE A 95 -11.88 12.17 5.32
CA PHE A 95 -10.71 13.02 5.43
C PHE A 95 -10.59 14.05 4.30
N LEU A 96 -10.85 13.64 3.04
CA LEU A 96 -10.87 14.57 1.91
C LEU A 96 -11.99 15.62 2.06
N ILE A 97 -13.18 15.22 2.49
CA ILE A 97 -14.31 16.13 2.71
C ILE A 97 -13.95 17.20 3.76
N SER A 98 -13.46 16.78 4.93
CA SER A 98 -13.09 17.71 6.01
C SER A 98 -11.96 18.66 5.61
N THR A 99 -10.96 18.15 4.89
CA THR A 99 -9.82 18.97 4.43
C THR A 99 -10.24 20.01 3.39
N LEU A 100 -11.11 19.63 2.44
CA LEU A 100 -11.56 20.52 1.37
C LEU A 100 -12.57 21.57 1.86
N GLN A 101 -13.40 21.24 2.86
CA GLN A 101 -14.37 22.18 3.45
C GLN A 101 -13.72 23.34 4.20
N HIS A 102 -12.51 23.17 4.74
CA HIS A 102 -11.81 24.23 5.46
C HIS A 102 -11.07 25.23 4.54
N GLN A 103 -11.15 25.06 3.22
CA GLN A 103 -10.46 25.92 2.25
C GLN A 103 -11.40 26.76 1.34
N SER A 104 -12.71 26.75 1.61
CA SER A 104 -13.71 27.57 0.92
C SER A 104 -14.05 28.87 1.65
#